data_AF-D6TJC9-F1
#
_entry.id   AF-D6TJC9-F1
#
_cell.length_a   1.000
_cell.length_b   1.000
_cell.length_c   1.000
_cell.angle_alpha   90.00
_cell.angle_beta   90.00
_cell.angle_gamma   90.00
#
_symmetry.space_group_name_H-M   'P 1'
#
loop_
_entity.id
_entity.type
_entity.pdbx_description
1 polymer ?
#
loop_
_entity_poly.entity_id
_entity_poly.type
_entity_poly.pdbx_seq_one_letter_code
_entity_poly.pdbx_strand_id
1 'polypeptide(L)'
;MRIENLSYSNAQTQGPERREWLRTHAAQHLEQCEAMYQLALHRRSASTSASIAVLGAGGCTEVPLVSLCRGADELVLADLDLAGMRRACDEQLKSPGQRRRMRLVECDLSGQVSGQLLRHTRRRRWDELFKQGSSAVFDAAAQCLEECPVLDPPVIDDLGSAQYGLVVSSLVMSQLFSYPILDLLDAIQAVAPDLLGEQERHRRYQEAAQAFRLRVINAHLHLLRSLLDQDGLILLLSDVRGFAFNVYGTDHDASHRRDIPLVPRGFFDLVQEQFTVLEERHWEWITDLPENERLGRGYEVVGYLLRQC
;
A
#
# COMPACT_ATOMS: atom_id res chain seq x y z
N MET A 1 -14.67 4.17 -9.13
CA MET A 1 -13.85 3.32 -8.24
C MET A 1 -12.88 4.19 -7.48
N ARG A 2 -12.54 3.87 -6.23
CA ARG A 2 -11.55 4.66 -5.47
C ARG A 2 -10.22 4.80 -6.21
N ILE A 3 -9.81 3.73 -6.90
CA ILE A 3 -8.59 3.69 -7.72
C ILE A 3 -8.55 4.76 -8.82
N GLU A 4 -9.71 5.13 -9.39
CA GLU A 4 -9.83 6.16 -10.44
C GLU A 4 -9.68 7.59 -9.88
N ASN A 5 -9.90 7.76 -8.57
CA ASN A 5 -9.81 9.06 -7.89
C ASN A 5 -8.46 9.25 -7.17
N LEU A 6 -7.54 8.29 -7.23
CA LEU A 6 -6.31 8.32 -6.45
C LEU A 6 -5.45 9.54 -6.78
N SER A 7 -5.27 9.89 -8.04
CA SER A 7 -4.47 11.08 -8.41
C SER A 7 -5.04 12.38 -7.81
N TYR A 8 -6.37 12.47 -7.65
CA TYR A 8 -7.01 13.62 -7.02
C TYR A 8 -6.84 13.60 -5.49
N SER A 9 -7.06 12.45 -4.84
CA SER A 9 -6.89 12.29 -3.40
C SER A 9 -5.42 12.43 -2.96
N ASN A 10 -4.48 11.89 -3.74
CA ASN A 10 -3.05 11.98 -3.50
C ASN A 10 -2.55 13.41 -3.60
N ALA A 11 -3.10 14.23 -4.50
CA ALA A 11 -2.74 15.65 -4.58
C ALA A 11 -3.01 16.43 -3.27
N GLN A 12 -3.91 15.94 -2.41
CA GLN A 12 -4.22 16.54 -1.10
C GLN A 12 -3.42 15.91 0.05
N THR A 13 -2.92 14.69 -0.13
CA THR A 13 -2.40 13.85 0.96
C THR A 13 -0.96 13.40 0.74
N GLN A 14 -0.33 13.78 -0.38
CA GLN A 14 1.03 13.41 -0.79
C GLN A 14 1.75 14.59 -1.47
N GLY A 15 3.06 14.44 -1.67
CA GLY A 15 3.88 15.43 -2.37
C GLY A 15 4.53 16.47 -1.45
N PRO A 16 4.95 17.63 -1.98
CA PRO A 16 5.85 18.55 -1.27
C PRO A 16 5.21 19.20 -0.03
N GLU A 17 3.96 19.65 -0.13
CA GLU A 17 3.24 20.24 1.00
C GLU A 17 3.05 19.22 2.13
N ARG A 18 2.69 17.98 1.76
CA ARG A 18 2.58 16.89 2.72
C ARG A 18 3.91 16.58 3.39
N ARG A 19 4.99 16.50 2.63
CA ARG A 19 6.33 16.24 3.15
C ARG A 19 6.74 17.30 4.17
N GLU A 20 6.45 18.57 3.90
CA GLU A 20 6.71 19.66 4.84
C GLU A 20 5.86 19.55 6.11
N TRP A 21 4.58 19.18 5.95
CA TRP A 21 3.71 18.92 7.09
C TRP A 21 4.27 17.77 7.96
N LEU A 22 4.74 16.68 7.34
CA LEU A 22 5.36 15.55 8.04
C LEU A 22 6.66 15.95 8.74
N ARG A 23 7.51 16.81 8.15
CA ARG A 23 8.70 17.33 8.84
C ARG A 23 8.36 18.06 10.14
N THR A 24 7.20 18.71 10.19
CA THR A 24 6.76 19.46 11.37
C THR A 24 6.08 18.55 12.40
N HIS A 25 5.23 17.62 11.96
CA HIS A 25 4.31 16.91 12.85
C HIS A 25 4.60 15.41 13.01
N ALA A 26 5.41 14.83 12.13
CA ALA A 26 5.71 13.40 12.09
C ALA A 26 7.14 13.14 11.57
N ALA A 27 8.12 13.96 12.01
CA ALA A 27 9.50 13.91 11.49
C ALA A 27 10.12 12.51 11.63
N GLN A 28 9.85 11.84 12.74
CA GLN A 28 10.30 10.48 13.00
C GLN A 28 9.87 9.50 11.89
N HIS A 29 8.70 9.66 11.30
CA HIS A 29 8.25 8.79 10.21
C HIS A 29 9.16 8.95 8.97
N LEU A 30 9.47 10.20 8.58
CA LEU A 30 10.38 10.46 7.46
C LEU A 30 11.80 9.96 7.76
N GLU A 31 12.28 10.15 8.98
CA GLU A 31 13.60 9.69 9.43
C GLU A 31 13.73 8.16 9.37
N GLN A 32 12.70 7.43 9.84
CA GLN A 32 12.69 5.97 9.80
C GLN A 32 12.62 5.44 8.36
N CYS A 33 11.77 6.04 7.51
CA CYS A 33 11.73 5.73 6.09
C CYS A 33 13.10 5.93 5.44
N GLU A 34 13.70 7.13 5.56
CA GLU A 34 15.03 7.43 5.02
C GLU A 34 16.08 6.43 5.53
N ALA A 35 16.11 6.16 6.84
CA ALA A 35 17.07 5.23 7.44
C ALA A 35 16.97 3.82 6.83
N MET A 36 15.76 3.33 6.56
CA MET A 36 15.53 2.04 5.90
C MET A 36 15.96 2.05 4.44
N TYR A 37 15.67 3.11 3.68
CA TYR A 37 16.16 3.28 2.31
C TYR A 37 17.69 3.30 2.23
N GLN A 38 18.34 4.06 3.12
CA GLN A 38 19.81 4.13 3.19
C GLN A 38 20.42 2.78 3.57
N LEU A 39 19.82 2.08 4.53
CA LEU A 39 20.25 0.74 4.90
C LEU A 39 20.16 -0.22 3.72
N ALA A 40 19.06 -0.20 2.96
CA ALA A 40 18.88 -1.03 1.78
C ALA A 40 19.93 -0.73 0.69
N LEU A 41 20.16 0.56 0.40
CA LEU A 41 21.19 0.99 -0.55
C LEU A 41 22.59 0.53 -0.13
N HIS A 42 22.92 0.63 1.16
CA HIS A 42 24.24 0.24 1.68
C HIS A 42 24.45 -1.27 1.72
N ARG A 43 23.38 -2.03 2.00
CA ARG A 43 23.42 -3.51 2.08
C ARG A 43 23.34 -4.18 0.71
N ARG A 44 22.85 -3.48 -0.32
CA ARG A 44 22.78 -4.00 -1.69
C ARG A 44 24.19 -4.37 -2.17
N SER A 45 24.34 -5.58 -2.68
CA SER A 45 25.64 -6.03 -3.20
C SER A 45 26.01 -5.27 -4.48
N ALA A 46 27.29 -4.92 -4.61
CA ALA A 46 27.83 -4.34 -5.84
C ALA A 46 27.80 -5.32 -7.04
N SER A 47 27.57 -6.62 -6.78
CA SER A 47 27.40 -7.64 -7.82
C SER A 47 25.99 -7.72 -8.40
N THR A 48 25.00 -7.05 -7.79
CA THR A 48 23.62 -7.02 -8.28
C THR A 48 23.39 -5.82 -9.21
N SER A 49 22.30 -5.88 -9.98
CA SER A 49 21.84 -4.77 -10.81
C SER A 49 21.79 -3.44 -10.05
N ALA A 50 22.35 -2.39 -10.67
CA ALA A 50 22.29 -1.03 -10.14
C ALA A 50 20.89 -0.42 -10.27
N SER A 51 19.97 -1.04 -10.99
CA SER A 51 18.59 -0.58 -11.14
C SER A 51 17.77 -0.79 -9.86
N ILE A 52 16.88 0.17 -9.59
CA ILE A 52 15.98 0.16 -8.42
C ILE A 52 14.55 0.33 -8.91
N ALA A 53 13.62 -0.45 -8.37
CA ALA A 53 12.18 -0.25 -8.55
C ALA A 53 11.53 0.19 -7.23
N VAL A 54 10.69 1.22 -7.27
CA VAL A 54 9.84 1.65 -6.15
C VAL A 54 8.38 1.49 -6.57
N LEU A 55 7.71 0.52 -5.96
CA LEU A 55 6.29 0.23 -6.12
C LEU A 55 5.50 0.97 -5.04
N GLY A 56 4.42 1.63 -5.44
CA GLY A 56 3.64 2.49 -4.53
C GLY A 56 4.32 3.84 -4.33
N ALA A 57 4.94 4.37 -5.39
CA ALA A 57 5.76 5.57 -5.28
C ALA A 57 4.92 6.84 -4.99
N GLY A 58 3.65 6.87 -5.40
CA GLY A 58 2.76 8.03 -5.26
C GLY A 58 3.42 9.37 -5.61
N GLY A 59 3.15 10.39 -4.81
CA GLY A 59 3.82 11.70 -4.83
C GLY A 59 5.25 11.70 -4.24
N CYS A 60 5.84 10.53 -3.98
CA CYS A 60 7.18 10.32 -3.42
C CYS A 60 7.43 11.14 -2.15
N THR A 61 6.45 11.17 -1.23
CA THR A 61 6.49 11.97 -0.01
C THR A 61 7.60 11.48 0.93
N GLU A 62 7.65 10.17 1.17
CA GLU A 62 8.62 9.48 2.04
C GLU A 62 9.83 8.96 1.25
N VAL A 63 9.72 8.88 -0.08
CA VAL A 63 10.75 8.29 -0.97
C VAL A 63 11.90 9.29 -1.16
N PRO A 64 13.15 8.92 -0.80
CA PRO A 64 14.29 9.82 -0.90
C PRO A 64 14.91 9.79 -2.29
N LEU A 65 14.22 10.40 -3.26
CA LEU A 65 14.58 10.31 -4.69
C LEU A 65 16.02 10.71 -4.99
N VAL A 66 16.52 11.77 -4.33
CA VAL A 66 17.90 12.24 -4.56
C VAL A 66 18.93 11.16 -4.18
N SER A 67 18.72 10.49 -3.06
CA SER A 67 19.60 9.42 -2.57
C SER A 67 19.53 8.20 -3.49
N LEU A 68 18.32 7.77 -3.85
CA LEU A 68 18.11 6.65 -4.75
C LEU A 68 18.71 6.88 -6.15
N CYS A 69 18.50 8.05 -6.75
CA CYS A 69 19.09 8.39 -8.05
C CYS A 69 20.62 8.42 -8.06
N ARG A 70 21.26 8.73 -6.92
CA ARG A 70 22.73 8.67 -6.80
C ARG A 70 23.23 7.24 -6.70
N GLY A 71 22.47 6.37 -6.03
CA GLY A 71 22.78 4.95 -5.88
C GLY A 71 22.40 4.09 -7.08
N ALA A 72 21.66 4.60 -8.06
CA ALA A 72 21.13 3.81 -9.17
C ALA A 72 21.58 4.31 -10.55
N ASP A 73 21.71 3.37 -11.47
CA ASP A 73 21.85 3.66 -12.91
C ASP A 73 20.48 3.97 -13.53
N GLU A 74 19.44 3.27 -13.10
CA GLU A 74 18.03 3.53 -13.40
C GLU A 74 17.20 3.44 -12.12
N LEU A 75 16.29 4.39 -11.93
CA LEU A 75 15.27 4.36 -10.87
C LEU A 75 13.89 4.34 -11.52
N VAL A 76 13.16 3.26 -11.30
CA VAL A 76 11.80 3.06 -11.78
C VAL A 76 10.81 3.38 -10.66
N LEU A 77 9.89 4.30 -10.90
CA LEU A 77 8.77 4.59 -10.01
C LEU A 77 7.49 4.03 -10.62
N ALA A 78 6.79 3.20 -9.86
CA ALA A 78 5.58 2.51 -10.29
C ALA A 78 4.41 2.82 -9.35
N ASP A 79 3.37 3.45 -9.89
CA ASP A 79 2.15 3.83 -9.17
C ASP A 79 1.04 4.16 -10.18
N LEU A 80 -0.20 4.32 -9.73
CA LEU A 80 -1.27 4.90 -10.54
C LEU A 80 -1.17 6.42 -10.64
N ASP A 81 -0.53 7.07 -9.67
CA ASP A 81 -0.39 8.53 -9.64
C ASP A 81 0.79 9.03 -10.47
N LEU A 82 0.70 8.87 -11.79
CA LEU A 82 1.73 9.35 -12.73
C LEU A 82 1.99 10.86 -12.59
N ALA A 83 0.94 11.65 -12.34
CA ALA A 83 1.06 13.09 -12.16
C ALA A 83 1.83 13.44 -10.88
N GLY A 84 1.54 12.75 -9.77
CA GLY A 84 2.28 12.87 -8.51
C GLY A 84 3.76 12.50 -8.66
N MET A 85 4.05 11.35 -9.28
CA MET A 85 5.43 10.90 -9.53
C MET A 85 6.22 11.91 -10.39
N ARG A 86 5.63 12.43 -11.46
CA ARG A 86 6.24 13.47 -12.32
C ARG A 86 6.56 14.73 -11.53
N ARG A 87 5.58 15.24 -10.77
CA ARG A 87 5.74 16.44 -9.95
C ARG A 87 6.87 16.26 -8.94
N ALA A 88 6.95 15.10 -8.30
CA ALA A 88 8.00 14.81 -7.33
C ALA A 88 9.39 14.75 -7.98
N CYS A 89 9.51 14.19 -9.19
CA CYS A 89 10.77 14.20 -9.94
C CYS A 89 11.21 15.62 -10.30
N ASP A 90 10.29 16.46 -10.80
CA ASP A 90 10.60 17.85 -11.15
C ASP A 90 11.03 18.69 -9.93
N GLU A 91 10.37 18.43 -8.80
CA GLU A 91 10.62 19.08 -7.53
C GLU A 91 11.95 18.65 -6.89
N GLN A 92 12.19 17.36 -6.70
CA GLN A 92 13.34 16.87 -5.96
C GLN A 92 14.62 16.77 -6.80
N LEU A 93 14.51 16.42 -8.08
CA LEU A 93 15.68 16.18 -8.94
C LEU A 93 15.98 17.44 -9.74
N LYS A 94 16.97 18.22 -9.30
CA LYS A 94 17.33 19.48 -9.96
C LYS A 94 18.23 19.31 -11.19
N SER A 95 18.99 18.22 -11.28
CA SER A 95 19.91 18.01 -12.40
C SER A 95 19.26 17.23 -13.56
N PRO A 96 19.49 17.63 -14.84
CA PRO A 96 19.04 16.86 -15.99
C PRO A 96 19.65 15.45 -16.08
N GLY A 97 20.82 15.24 -15.45
CA GLY A 97 21.45 13.92 -15.37
C GLY A 97 20.65 12.95 -14.50
N GLN A 98 20.21 13.38 -13.32
CA GLN A 98 19.37 12.56 -12.43
C GLN A 98 18.00 12.26 -13.07
N ARG A 99 17.35 13.26 -13.68
CA ARG A 99 16.05 13.07 -14.32
C ARG A 99 16.08 12.04 -15.46
N ARG A 100 17.20 11.95 -16.21
CA ARG A 100 17.37 10.98 -17.29
C ARG A 100 17.47 9.52 -16.83
N ARG A 101 17.76 9.30 -15.54
CA ARG A 101 17.78 7.96 -14.93
C ARG A 101 16.41 7.51 -14.43
N MET A 102 15.40 8.39 -14.51
CA MET A 102 14.06 8.10 -14.03
C MET A 102 13.21 7.47 -15.12
N ARG A 103 12.54 6.37 -14.76
CA ARG A 103 11.45 5.80 -15.55
C ARG A 103 10.19 5.79 -14.70
N LEU A 104 9.10 6.28 -15.28
CA LEU A 104 7.80 6.33 -14.60
C LEU A 104 6.87 5.32 -15.26
N VAL A 105 6.27 4.45 -14.45
CA VAL A 105 5.37 3.39 -14.89
C VAL A 105 4.02 3.59 -14.24
N GLU A 106 3.03 4.00 -15.03
CA GLU A 106 1.65 4.10 -14.57
C GLU A 106 1.02 2.70 -14.56
N CYS A 107 0.76 2.14 -13.38
CA CYS A 107 0.25 0.77 -13.30
C CYS A 107 -0.57 0.47 -12.04
N ASP A 108 -1.50 -0.47 -12.17
CA ASP A 108 -2.18 -1.10 -11.04
C ASP A 108 -1.33 -2.29 -10.53
N LEU A 109 -0.68 -2.08 -9.39
CA LEU A 109 0.20 -3.07 -8.76
C LEU A 109 -0.52 -4.36 -8.35
N SER A 110 -1.85 -4.32 -8.18
CA SER A 110 -2.64 -5.50 -7.87
C SER A 110 -2.91 -6.41 -9.07
N GLY A 111 -2.61 -5.96 -10.30
CA GLY A 111 -2.93 -6.71 -11.51
C GLY A 111 -4.42 -6.71 -11.83
N GLN A 112 -5.08 -5.55 -11.74
CA GLN A 112 -6.50 -5.33 -12.07
C GLN A 112 -7.49 -5.93 -11.07
N VAL A 113 -7.08 -6.22 -9.83
CA VAL A 113 -7.99 -6.78 -8.80
C VAL A 113 -9.22 -5.91 -8.59
N SER A 114 -9.05 -4.59 -8.55
CA SER A 114 -10.18 -3.65 -8.42
C SER A 114 -11.15 -3.73 -9.60
N GLY A 115 -10.63 -3.78 -10.83
CA GLY A 115 -11.44 -3.92 -12.03
C GLY A 115 -12.18 -5.26 -12.10
N GLN A 116 -11.54 -6.35 -11.65
CA GLN A 116 -12.15 -7.68 -11.62
C GLN A 116 -13.24 -7.78 -10.56
N LEU A 117 -12.97 -7.35 -9.33
CA LEU A 117 -13.98 -7.37 -8.26
C LEU A 117 -15.21 -6.53 -8.64
N LEU A 118 -15.00 -5.35 -9.21
CA LEU A 118 -16.09 -4.51 -9.69
C LEU A 118 -16.97 -5.23 -10.74
N ARG A 119 -16.39 -6.04 -11.64
CA ARG A 119 -17.18 -6.83 -12.60
C ARG A 119 -18.07 -7.85 -11.90
N HIS A 120 -17.58 -8.52 -10.85
CA HIS A 120 -18.40 -9.42 -10.04
C HIS A 120 -19.51 -8.64 -9.31
N THR A 121 -19.16 -7.52 -8.68
CA THR A 121 -20.09 -6.65 -7.96
C THR A 121 -21.23 -6.14 -8.85
N ARG A 122 -20.93 -5.68 -10.08
CA ARG A 122 -21.93 -5.15 -11.02
C ARG A 122 -22.92 -6.20 -11.54
N ARG A 123 -22.59 -7.49 -11.46
CA ARG A 123 -23.47 -8.59 -11.89
C ARG A 123 -24.52 -8.97 -10.84
N ARG A 124 -24.36 -8.52 -9.60
CA ARG A 124 -25.29 -8.83 -8.51
C ARG A 124 -26.49 -7.89 -8.53
N ARG A 125 -27.66 -8.43 -8.25
CA ARG A 125 -28.91 -7.68 -8.07
C ARG A 125 -29.07 -7.31 -6.60
N TRP A 126 -28.30 -6.32 -6.16
CA TRP A 126 -28.19 -5.95 -4.74
C TRP A 126 -29.53 -5.51 -4.13
N ASP A 127 -30.41 -4.91 -4.93
CA ASP A 127 -31.77 -4.52 -4.55
C ASP A 127 -32.66 -5.73 -4.22
N GLU A 128 -32.51 -6.84 -4.96
CA GLU A 128 -33.24 -8.08 -4.70
C GLU A 128 -32.67 -8.86 -3.51
N LEU A 129 -31.35 -8.85 -3.36
CA LEU A 129 -30.67 -9.45 -2.22
C LEU A 129 -31.02 -8.70 -0.93
N PHE A 130 -31.10 -7.37 -0.97
CA PHE A 130 -31.51 -6.56 0.17
C PHE A 130 -32.91 -6.93 0.68
N LYS A 131 -33.87 -7.18 -0.22
CA LYS A 131 -35.23 -7.65 0.14
C LYS A 131 -35.22 -9.01 0.85
N GLN A 132 -34.18 -9.81 0.66
CA GLN A 132 -33.99 -11.12 1.30
C GLN A 132 -33.25 -11.02 2.64
N GLY A 133 -32.81 -9.82 3.04
CA GLY A 133 -32.16 -9.55 4.32
C GLY A 133 -30.63 -9.52 4.26
N SER A 134 -30.02 -9.19 5.40
CA SER A 134 -28.57 -8.93 5.51
C SER A 134 -27.71 -10.14 5.15
N SER A 135 -28.13 -11.35 5.56
CA SER A 135 -27.39 -12.58 5.23
C SER A 135 -27.26 -12.78 3.72
N ALA A 136 -28.33 -12.60 2.95
CA ALA A 136 -28.28 -12.77 1.49
C ALA A 136 -27.32 -11.75 0.82
N VAL A 137 -27.31 -10.51 1.30
CA VAL A 137 -26.40 -9.46 0.82
C VAL A 137 -24.95 -9.84 1.09
N PHE A 138 -24.61 -10.22 2.33
CA PHE A 138 -23.23 -10.50 2.71
C PHE A 138 -22.73 -11.88 2.28
N ASP A 139 -23.62 -12.85 2.03
CA ASP A 139 -23.29 -14.08 1.31
C ASP A 139 -22.89 -13.80 -0.14
N ALA A 140 -23.62 -12.92 -0.83
CA ALA A 140 -23.26 -12.51 -2.18
C ALA A 140 -21.98 -11.68 -2.22
N ALA A 141 -21.76 -10.81 -1.23
CA ALA A 141 -20.52 -10.06 -1.08
C ALA A 141 -19.33 -10.99 -0.83
N ALA A 142 -19.48 -11.99 0.05
CA ALA A 142 -18.48 -13.04 0.27
C ALA A 142 -18.15 -13.78 -1.03
N GLN A 143 -19.18 -14.18 -1.79
CA GLN A 143 -19.01 -14.84 -3.07
C GLN A 143 -18.24 -13.97 -4.09
N CYS A 144 -18.50 -12.65 -4.15
CA CYS A 144 -17.72 -11.75 -5.00
C CYS A 144 -16.23 -11.75 -4.65
N LEU A 145 -15.90 -11.76 -3.35
CA LEU A 145 -14.51 -11.81 -2.90
C LEU A 145 -13.86 -13.17 -3.19
N GLU A 146 -14.56 -14.27 -2.93
CA GLU A 146 -14.13 -15.64 -3.22
C GLU A 146 -13.84 -15.85 -4.71
N GLU A 147 -14.74 -15.39 -5.58
CA GLU A 147 -14.64 -15.57 -7.04
C GLU A 147 -13.72 -14.57 -7.73
N CYS A 148 -13.33 -13.48 -7.06
CA CYS A 148 -12.45 -12.49 -7.65
C CYS A 148 -11.08 -13.12 -7.98
N PRO A 149 -10.66 -13.14 -9.25
CA PRO A 149 -9.34 -13.61 -9.61
C PRO A 149 -8.27 -12.68 -9.04
N VAL A 150 -7.23 -13.26 -8.47
CA VAL A 150 -6.00 -12.59 -8.04
C VAL A 150 -4.87 -13.33 -8.72
N LEU A 151 -4.23 -12.69 -9.70
CA LEU A 151 -3.08 -13.27 -10.38
C LEU A 151 -1.88 -13.28 -9.43
N ASP A 152 -1.13 -14.38 -9.45
CA ASP A 152 -0.02 -14.59 -8.53
C ASP A 152 1.23 -15.15 -9.26
N PRO A 153 2.28 -14.33 -9.48
CA PRO A 153 2.31 -12.89 -9.22
C PRO A 153 1.44 -12.09 -10.23
N PRO A 154 1.04 -10.84 -9.90
CA PRO A 154 0.52 -9.89 -10.85
C PRO A 154 1.49 -9.66 -12.02
N VAL A 155 0.96 -9.47 -13.22
CA VAL A 155 1.73 -9.14 -14.43
C VAL A 155 1.61 -7.64 -14.70
N ILE A 156 2.76 -6.95 -14.80
CA ILE A 156 2.84 -5.52 -15.07
C ILE A 156 3.81 -5.35 -16.24
N ASP A 157 3.28 -5.08 -17.44
CA ASP A 157 4.01 -5.19 -18.71
C ASP A 157 5.32 -4.36 -18.74
N ASP A 158 5.31 -3.19 -18.11
CA ASP A 158 6.44 -2.28 -18.07
C ASP A 158 7.41 -2.53 -16.89
N LEU A 159 7.18 -3.54 -16.05
CA LEU A 159 8.12 -3.96 -15.01
C LEU A 159 8.72 -5.31 -15.39
N GLY A 160 9.97 -5.29 -15.87
CA GLY A 160 10.65 -6.51 -16.28
C GLY A 160 11.03 -7.41 -15.11
N SER A 161 11.07 -8.71 -15.35
CA SER A 161 11.42 -9.72 -14.35
C SER A 161 12.93 -9.80 -14.13
N ALA A 162 13.34 -10.01 -12.87
CA ALA A 162 14.74 -10.16 -12.47
C ALA A 162 15.69 -9.04 -12.94
N GLN A 163 15.25 -7.79 -12.85
CA GLN A 163 16.00 -6.63 -13.38
C GLN A 163 16.59 -5.74 -12.28
N TYR A 164 16.16 -5.88 -11.04
CA TYR A 164 16.40 -4.87 -10.01
C TYR A 164 17.22 -5.44 -8.85
N GLY A 165 18.35 -4.82 -8.52
CA GLY A 165 19.12 -5.20 -7.33
C GLY A 165 18.48 -4.70 -6.03
N LEU A 166 17.55 -3.73 -6.11
CA LEU A 166 16.69 -3.32 -5.02
C LEU A 166 15.25 -3.11 -5.52
N VAL A 167 14.30 -3.79 -4.90
CA VAL A 167 12.86 -3.56 -5.12
C VAL A 167 12.25 -3.03 -3.84
N VAL A 168 11.50 -1.94 -3.92
CA VAL A 168 10.86 -1.30 -2.78
C VAL A 168 9.35 -1.39 -2.91
N SER A 169 8.67 -1.83 -1.86
CA SER A 169 7.22 -1.67 -1.69
C SER A 169 6.99 -0.57 -0.67
N SER A 170 6.51 0.59 -1.10
CA SER A 170 6.42 1.80 -0.28
C SER A 170 4.98 2.06 0.17
N LEU A 171 4.59 1.63 1.37
CA LEU A 171 3.33 2.00 2.05
C LEU A 171 2.06 1.80 1.21
N VAL A 172 2.06 0.79 0.33
CA VAL A 172 0.95 0.51 -0.59
C VAL A 172 0.13 -0.73 -0.22
N MET A 173 0.67 -1.58 0.67
CA MET A 173 0.13 -2.92 0.95
C MET A 173 -1.36 -2.91 1.28
N SER A 174 -1.79 -2.08 2.23
CA SER A 174 -3.19 -2.04 2.66
C SER A 174 -4.13 -1.56 1.56
N GLN A 175 -3.66 -0.68 0.68
CA GLN A 175 -4.44 -0.10 -0.41
C GLN A 175 -4.80 -1.16 -1.47
N LEU A 176 -3.90 -2.13 -1.72
CA LEU A 176 -4.08 -3.18 -2.73
C LEU A 176 -5.35 -4.01 -2.52
N PHE A 177 -5.79 -4.18 -1.26
CA PHE A 177 -7.01 -4.91 -0.93
C PHE A 177 -8.10 -4.05 -0.29
N SER A 178 -7.76 -2.94 0.38
CA SER A 178 -8.77 -2.13 1.07
C SER A 178 -9.64 -1.36 0.10
N TYR A 179 -9.07 -0.76 -0.95
CA TYR A 179 -9.85 -0.06 -1.96
C TYR A 179 -10.86 -0.94 -2.70
N PRO A 180 -10.49 -2.13 -3.21
CA PRO A 180 -11.49 -3.01 -3.83
C PRO A 180 -12.58 -3.45 -2.85
N ILE A 181 -12.26 -3.76 -1.60
CA ILE A 181 -13.27 -4.11 -0.58
C ILE A 181 -14.20 -2.94 -0.31
N LEU A 182 -13.67 -1.72 -0.17
CA LEU A 182 -14.47 -0.52 0.05
C LEU A 182 -15.38 -0.21 -1.15
N ASP A 183 -14.90 -0.38 -2.39
CA ASP A 183 -15.73 -0.22 -3.59
C ASP A 183 -16.90 -1.23 -3.63
N LEU A 184 -16.69 -2.47 -3.15
CA LEU A 184 -17.76 -3.45 -2.97
C LEU A 184 -18.77 -2.98 -1.92
N LEU A 185 -18.30 -2.48 -0.77
CA LEU A 185 -19.18 -1.99 0.30
C LEU A 185 -19.94 -0.73 -0.12
N ASP A 186 -19.33 0.19 -0.86
CA ASP A 186 -19.97 1.39 -1.40
C ASP A 186 -21.12 1.00 -2.36
N ALA A 187 -20.94 -0.04 -3.18
CA ALA A 187 -22.00 -0.56 -4.05
C ALA A 187 -23.19 -1.15 -3.26
N ILE A 188 -22.93 -1.81 -2.14
CA ILE A 188 -23.99 -2.30 -1.23
C ILE A 188 -24.67 -1.11 -0.54
N GLN A 189 -23.89 -0.17 -0.01
CA GLN A 189 -24.40 0.99 0.72
C GLN A 189 -25.32 1.86 -0.15
N ALA A 190 -25.05 1.96 -1.45
CA ALA A 190 -25.89 2.69 -2.39
C ALA A 190 -27.34 2.19 -2.47
N VAL A 191 -27.60 0.92 -2.14
CA VAL A 191 -28.95 0.32 -2.17
C VAL A 191 -29.46 -0.14 -0.81
N ALA A 192 -28.56 -0.40 0.14
CA ALA A 192 -28.86 -0.95 1.46
C ALA A 192 -28.06 -0.19 2.55
N PRO A 193 -28.26 1.12 2.70
CA PRO A 193 -27.48 1.94 3.63
C PRO A 193 -27.64 1.48 5.09
N ASP A 194 -28.81 0.96 5.45
CA ASP A 194 -29.15 0.50 6.81
C ASP A 194 -28.40 -0.78 7.22
N LEU A 195 -27.73 -1.46 6.28
CA LEU A 195 -26.95 -2.68 6.56
C LEU A 195 -25.48 -2.39 6.82
N LEU A 196 -25.04 -1.13 6.76
CA LEU A 196 -23.64 -0.78 7.01
C LEU A 196 -23.26 -1.12 8.47
N GLY A 197 -22.20 -1.90 8.62
CA GLY A 197 -21.73 -2.43 9.91
C GLY A 197 -22.12 -3.89 10.15
N GLU A 198 -23.19 -4.39 9.52
CA GLU A 198 -23.61 -5.79 9.67
C GLU A 198 -22.62 -6.77 9.01
N GLN A 199 -21.78 -6.29 8.08
CA GLN A 199 -20.70 -7.10 7.50
C GLN A 199 -19.71 -7.58 8.57
N GLU A 200 -19.49 -6.78 9.62
CA GLU A 200 -18.61 -7.12 10.76
C GLU A 200 -19.23 -8.15 11.70
N ARG A 201 -20.46 -8.60 11.43
CA ARG A 201 -21.12 -9.70 12.15
C ARG A 201 -21.35 -10.93 11.27
N HIS A 202 -21.18 -10.79 9.95
CA HIS A 202 -21.44 -11.86 9.00
C HIS A 202 -20.21 -12.76 8.81
N ARG A 203 -20.22 -13.94 9.45
CA ARG A 203 -19.07 -14.86 9.51
C ARG A 203 -18.45 -15.18 8.14
N ARG A 204 -19.26 -15.62 7.17
CA ARG A 204 -18.73 -16.01 5.84
C ARG A 204 -18.07 -14.83 5.12
N TYR A 205 -18.63 -13.63 5.28
CA TYR A 205 -18.04 -12.43 4.67
C TYR A 205 -16.69 -12.12 5.31
N GLN A 206 -16.57 -12.21 6.63
CA GLN A 206 -15.29 -12.03 7.31
C GLN A 206 -14.25 -13.03 6.84
N GLU A 207 -14.60 -14.32 6.76
CA GLU A 207 -13.71 -15.38 6.28
C GLU A 207 -13.27 -15.11 4.83
N ALA A 208 -14.20 -14.81 3.92
CA ALA A 208 -13.92 -14.47 2.53
C ALA A 208 -13.04 -13.22 2.39
N ALA A 209 -13.30 -12.17 3.18
CA ALA A 209 -12.53 -10.95 3.16
C ALA A 209 -11.12 -11.15 3.71
N GLN A 210 -10.93 -11.98 4.74
CA GLN A 210 -9.58 -12.33 5.23
C GLN A 210 -8.82 -13.15 4.19
N ALA A 211 -9.45 -14.17 3.60
CA ALA A 211 -8.84 -14.98 2.55
C ALA A 211 -8.47 -14.16 1.31
N PHE A 212 -9.31 -13.20 0.90
CA PHE A 212 -9.01 -12.27 -0.18
C PHE A 212 -7.80 -11.40 0.12
N ARG A 213 -7.72 -10.81 1.33
CA ARG A 213 -6.55 -10.02 1.75
C ARG A 213 -5.26 -10.84 1.68
N LEU A 214 -5.27 -12.07 2.21
CA LEU A 214 -4.11 -12.96 2.17
C LEU A 214 -3.67 -13.30 0.74
N ARG A 215 -4.61 -13.58 -0.17
CA ARG A 215 -4.30 -13.82 -1.59
C ARG A 215 -3.63 -12.61 -2.25
N VAL A 216 -4.15 -11.40 -2.02
CA VAL A 216 -3.58 -10.17 -2.58
C VAL A 216 -2.19 -9.87 -2.00
N ILE A 217 -2.00 -10.07 -0.70
CA ILE A 217 -0.70 -9.90 -0.03
C ILE A 217 0.32 -10.89 -0.62
N ASN A 218 -0.01 -12.18 -0.70
CA ASN A 218 0.90 -13.19 -1.27
C ASN A 218 1.27 -12.87 -2.72
N ALA A 219 0.28 -12.50 -3.53
CA ALA A 219 0.48 -12.09 -4.91
C ALA A 219 1.47 -10.91 -5.02
N HIS A 220 1.33 -9.90 -4.14
CA HIS A 220 2.27 -8.78 -4.09
C HIS A 220 3.67 -9.19 -3.63
N LEU A 221 3.80 -10.03 -2.60
CA LEU A 221 5.10 -10.55 -2.16
C LEU A 221 5.80 -11.34 -3.28
N HIS A 222 5.06 -12.15 -4.04
CA HIS A 222 5.59 -12.86 -5.20
C HIS A 222 5.97 -11.91 -6.36
N LEU A 223 5.27 -10.78 -6.54
CA LEU A 223 5.69 -9.72 -7.47
C LEU A 223 7.02 -9.13 -7.03
N LEU A 224 7.19 -8.79 -5.74
CA LEU A 224 8.47 -8.26 -5.26
C LEU A 224 9.62 -9.21 -5.55
N ARG A 225 9.41 -10.51 -5.34
CA ARG A 225 10.39 -11.55 -5.66
C ARG A 225 10.66 -11.66 -7.16
N SER A 226 9.63 -11.62 -8.02
CA SER A 226 9.80 -11.82 -9.47
C SER A 226 10.58 -10.69 -10.14
N LEU A 227 10.59 -9.50 -9.54
CA LEU A 227 11.32 -8.33 -10.02
C LEU A 227 12.81 -8.35 -9.63
N LEU A 228 13.19 -9.09 -8.58
CA LEU A 228 14.56 -9.09 -8.06
C LEU A 228 15.56 -9.79 -8.98
N ASP A 229 16.68 -9.11 -9.23
CA ASP A 229 17.91 -9.74 -9.70
C ASP A 229 18.45 -10.72 -8.64
N GLN A 230 19.30 -11.66 -9.06
CA GLN A 230 19.97 -12.60 -8.18
C GLN A 230 20.70 -11.87 -7.04
N ASP A 231 20.50 -12.35 -5.81
CA ASP A 231 21.01 -11.74 -4.57
C ASP A 231 20.52 -10.30 -4.28
N GLY A 232 19.51 -9.83 -5.01
CA GLY A 232 18.87 -8.54 -4.79
C GLY A 232 18.17 -8.46 -3.42
N LEU A 233 17.85 -7.24 -3.02
CA LEU A 233 17.17 -6.96 -1.75
C LEU A 233 15.78 -6.39 -1.98
N ILE A 234 14.85 -6.70 -1.08
CA ILE A 234 13.56 -6.03 -0.99
C ILE A 234 13.56 -5.10 0.22
N LEU A 235 13.08 -3.88 0.04
CA LEU A 235 12.64 -3.02 1.13
C LEU A 235 11.11 -2.99 1.15
N LEU A 236 10.50 -3.56 2.18
CA LEU A 236 9.04 -3.55 2.37
C LEU A 236 8.69 -2.59 3.51
N LEU A 237 8.05 -1.48 3.18
CA LEU A 237 7.44 -0.56 4.13
C LEU A 237 5.93 -0.77 4.08
N SER A 238 5.30 -1.13 5.20
CA SER A 238 3.86 -1.40 5.26
C SER A 238 3.24 -0.82 6.52
N ASP A 239 2.13 -0.13 6.35
CA ASP A 239 1.17 0.09 7.43
C ASP A 239 0.49 -1.24 7.79
N VAL A 240 0.48 -1.59 9.07
CA VAL A 240 -0.05 -2.88 9.56
C VAL A 240 -1.28 -2.70 10.45
N ARG A 241 -1.38 -1.55 11.11
CA ARG A 241 -2.52 -1.17 11.95
C ARG A 241 -2.78 0.32 11.82
N GLY A 242 -4.03 0.70 11.67
CA GLY A 242 -4.47 2.09 11.79
C GLY A 242 -4.96 2.34 13.22
N PHE A 243 -4.88 3.58 13.67
CA PHE A 243 -5.49 3.99 14.92
C PHE A 243 -6.08 5.41 14.80
N ALA A 244 -7.21 5.61 15.47
CA ALA A 244 -7.82 6.93 15.63
C ALA A 244 -7.66 7.40 17.08
N PHE A 245 -7.43 8.70 17.28
CA PHE A 245 -7.19 9.31 18.60
C PHE A 245 -7.80 10.71 18.71
N ASN A 246 -8.14 11.14 19.93
CA ASN A 246 -8.77 12.44 20.19
C ASN A 246 -7.95 13.38 21.08
N VAL A 247 -6.74 12.98 21.47
CA VAL A 247 -5.84 13.75 22.36
C VAL A 247 -4.77 14.48 21.57
N TYR A 248 -4.52 15.73 21.94
CA TYR A 248 -3.46 16.59 21.37
C TYR A 248 -2.16 16.42 22.17
N GLY A 249 -1.01 16.38 21.50
CA GLY A 249 0.33 16.31 22.14
C GLY A 249 0.97 14.92 22.13
N THR A 250 2.16 14.80 22.70
CA THR A 250 3.01 13.58 22.64
C THR A 250 2.53 12.41 23.49
N ASP A 251 1.56 12.63 24.39
CA ASP A 251 0.95 11.59 25.21
C ASP A 251 -0.24 10.95 24.49
N HIS A 252 0.01 10.40 23.30
CA HIS A 252 -0.90 9.47 22.64
C HIS A 252 -0.87 8.12 23.37
N ASP A 253 -1.21 8.10 24.66
CA ASP A 253 -1.24 6.88 25.46
C ASP A 253 -2.21 5.88 24.82
N ALA A 254 -1.83 4.60 24.82
CA ALA A 254 -2.58 3.50 24.20
C ALA A 254 -4.04 3.42 24.68
N SER A 255 -4.31 3.96 25.87
CA SER A 255 -5.63 4.06 26.50
C SER A 255 -6.64 4.93 25.73
N HIS A 256 -6.20 5.85 24.87
CA HIS A 256 -7.08 6.78 24.13
C HIS A 256 -7.15 6.49 22.64
N ARG A 257 -6.67 5.32 22.21
CA ARG A 257 -6.62 4.91 20.81
C ARG A 257 -7.72 3.92 20.48
N ARG A 258 -8.30 4.07 19.29
CA ARG A 258 -9.14 3.03 18.67
C ARG A 258 -8.36 2.39 17.55
N ASP A 259 -7.89 1.17 17.80
CA ASP A 259 -7.15 0.37 16.83
C ASP A 259 -8.04 -0.23 15.75
N ILE A 260 -7.50 -0.27 14.53
CA ILE A 260 -8.11 -0.83 13.33
C ILE A 260 -7.05 -1.71 12.66
N PRO A 261 -7.20 -3.05 12.67
CA PRO A 261 -6.27 -3.91 11.95
C PRO A 261 -6.38 -3.66 10.45
N LEU A 262 -5.24 -3.43 9.77
CA LEU A 262 -5.22 -3.18 8.33
C LEU A 262 -4.81 -4.44 7.56
N VAL A 263 -3.75 -5.10 8.01
CA VAL A 263 -3.33 -6.39 7.45
C VAL A 263 -3.88 -7.56 8.31
N PRO A 264 -4.08 -8.75 7.71
CA PRO A 264 -4.38 -9.96 8.47
C PRO A 264 -3.28 -10.29 9.48
N ARG A 265 -3.63 -10.94 10.60
CA ARG A 265 -2.66 -11.31 11.65
C ARG A 265 -1.49 -12.16 11.13
N GLY A 266 -1.74 -13.03 10.15
CA GLY A 266 -0.72 -13.88 9.53
C GLY A 266 0.22 -13.14 8.57
N PHE A 267 0.08 -11.82 8.37
CA PHE A 267 0.96 -11.04 7.50
C PHE A 267 2.44 -11.20 7.85
N PHE A 268 2.78 -11.14 9.14
CA PHE A 268 4.15 -11.23 9.62
C PHE A 268 4.77 -12.60 9.31
N ASP A 269 4.00 -13.66 9.54
CA ASP A 269 4.41 -15.03 9.23
C ASP A 269 4.62 -15.21 7.72
N LEU A 270 3.71 -14.69 6.88
CA LEU A 270 3.83 -14.73 5.42
C LEU A 270 5.11 -14.07 4.92
N VAL A 271 5.53 -12.94 5.49
CA VAL A 271 6.78 -12.28 5.11
C VAL A 271 7.98 -13.20 5.40
N GLN A 272 8.00 -13.84 6.58
CA GLN A 272 9.08 -14.73 7.00
C GLN A 272 9.09 -16.07 6.25
N GLU A 273 7.93 -16.55 5.80
CA GLU A 273 7.79 -17.75 4.97
C GLU A 273 8.37 -17.53 3.56
N GLN A 274 8.27 -16.31 3.03
CA GLN A 274 8.70 -15.97 1.66
C GLN A 274 10.13 -15.45 1.59
N PHE A 275 10.64 -14.85 2.67
CA PHE A 275 11.91 -14.14 2.67
C PHE A 275 12.69 -14.33 3.96
N THR A 276 14.02 -14.24 3.83
CA THR A 276 14.89 -14.07 4.98
C THR A 276 14.85 -12.60 5.42
N VAL A 277 14.42 -12.34 6.66
CA VAL A 277 14.41 -11.01 7.27
C VAL A 277 15.82 -10.64 7.73
N LEU A 278 16.39 -9.58 7.15
CA LEU A 278 17.71 -9.06 7.50
C LEU A 278 17.66 -7.93 8.53
N GLU A 279 16.61 -7.12 8.48
CA GLU A 279 16.33 -6.04 9.43
C GLU A 279 14.80 -5.88 9.52
N GLU A 280 14.33 -5.56 10.73
CA GLU A 280 12.94 -5.22 11.00
C GLU A 280 12.88 -3.99 11.92
N ARG A 281 12.02 -3.03 11.59
CA ARG A 281 11.76 -1.85 12.42
C ARG A 281 10.28 -1.55 12.48
N HIS A 282 9.84 -1.04 13.63
CA HIS A 282 8.47 -0.61 13.88
C HIS A 282 8.46 0.84 14.33
N TRP A 283 7.54 1.64 13.80
CA TRP A 283 7.34 3.01 14.22
C TRP A 283 5.90 3.47 13.96
N GLU A 284 5.56 4.62 14.52
CA GLU A 284 4.26 5.24 14.32
C GLU A 284 4.33 6.33 13.24
N TRP A 285 3.27 6.41 12.44
CA TRP A 285 3.07 7.42 11.42
C TRP A 285 1.79 8.19 11.73
N ILE A 286 1.93 9.42 12.23
CA ILE A 286 0.78 10.32 12.41
C ILE A 286 0.48 10.96 11.06
N THR A 287 -0.74 10.76 10.55
CA THR A 287 -1.19 11.37 9.30
C THR A 287 -2.01 12.62 9.53
N ASP A 288 -2.85 12.64 10.56
CA ASP A 288 -3.76 13.73 10.80
C ASP A 288 -3.82 14.02 12.29
N LEU A 289 -3.72 15.30 12.65
CA LEU A 289 -3.98 15.74 14.00
C LEU A 289 -5.50 15.85 14.22
N PRO A 290 -5.98 15.63 15.46
CA PRO A 290 -7.38 15.88 15.78
C PRO A 290 -7.69 17.36 15.56
N GLU A 291 -8.89 17.66 15.06
CA GLU A 291 -9.37 19.03 14.80
C GLU A 291 -10.87 19.07 15.04
N ASN A 292 -11.39 19.96 15.90
CA ASN A 292 -12.83 20.26 16.06
C ASN A 292 -13.78 19.06 15.83
N GLU A 293 -13.87 18.16 16.81
CA GLU A 293 -14.69 16.93 16.78
C GLU A 293 -14.23 15.83 15.79
N ARG A 294 -13.28 16.11 14.88
CA ARG A 294 -12.62 15.11 14.04
C ARG A 294 -11.47 14.46 14.81
N LEU A 295 -11.49 13.13 14.86
CA LEU A 295 -10.39 12.33 15.39
C LEU A 295 -9.14 12.48 14.53
N GLY A 296 -7.97 12.53 15.19
CA GLY A 296 -6.68 12.33 14.55
C GLY A 296 -6.53 10.89 14.08
N ARG A 297 -5.57 10.68 13.18
CA ARG A 297 -5.30 9.38 12.55
C ARG A 297 -3.82 9.11 12.49
N GLY A 298 -3.46 7.86 12.73
CA GLY A 298 -2.10 7.37 12.55
C GLY A 298 -2.07 5.89 12.24
N TYR A 299 -0.87 5.41 11.95
CA TYR A 299 -0.60 4.04 11.54
C TYR A 299 0.63 3.49 12.28
N GLU A 300 0.55 2.24 12.70
CA GLU A 300 1.72 1.43 13.00
C GLU A 300 2.31 0.99 11.66
N VAL A 301 3.59 1.31 11.44
CA VAL A 301 4.34 0.98 10.24
C VAL A 301 5.43 0.01 10.61
N VAL A 302 5.58 -1.03 9.79
CA VAL A 302 6.72 -1.93 9.82
C VAL A 302 7.57 -1.75 8.57
N GLY A 303 8.88 -1.76 8.76
CA GLY A 303 9.90 -1.72 7.71
C GLY A 303 10.74 -2.97 7.76
N TYR A 304 10.77 -3.72 6.66
CA TYR A 304 11.59 -4.91 6.48
C TYR A 304 12.66 -4.70 5.43
N LEU A 305 13.90 -5.08 5.74
CA LEU A 305 14.89 -5.41 4.74
C LEU A 305 14.90 -6.92 4.54
N LEU A 306 14.64 -7.37 3.32
CA LEU A 306 14.38 -8.76 2.99
C LEU A 306 15.36 -9.25 1.93
N ARG A 307 15.67 -10.54 1.98
CA ARG A 307 16.40 -11.26 0.93
C ARG A 307 15.61 -12.51 0.53
N GLN A 308 15.68 -12.86 -0.76
CA GLN A 308 15.12 -14.10 -1.25
C GLN A 308 15.77 -15.32 -0.56
N CYS A 309 14.95 -16.27 -0.14
CA CYS A 309 15.40 -17.56 0.39
C CYS A 309 16.06 -18.44 -0.68
#